data_AF-A0A950EV85-F1
#
_entry.id   AF-A0A950EV85-F1
#
_cell.length_a   1.000
_cell.length_b   1.000
_cell.length_c   1.000
_cell.angle_alpha   90.00
_cell.angle_beta   90.00
_cell.angle_gamma   90.00
#
_symmetry.space_group_name_H-M   'P 1'
#
loop_
_entity.id
_entity.type
_entity.pdbx_description
1 polymer ?
#
loop_
_entity_poly.entity_id
_entity_poly.type
_entity_poly.pdbx_seq_one_letter_code
_entity_poly.pdbx_strand_id
1 'polypeptide(L)' 'MASLEKRYDGRYRIVFCWQGERRYHSLGKMPEREARSCLDRLEESLRFVDRGLLEVRRTLTSAGFSFPAES' A
#
# COMPACT_ATOMS: atom_id res chain seq x y z
N MET A 1 -6.31 -8.39 2.78
CA MET A 1 -6.32 -7.94 1.36
C MET A 1 -4.92 -7.53 0.89
N ALA A 2 -4.02 -7.23 1.83
CA ALA A 2 -2.59 -7.09 1.59
C ALA A 2 -1.78 -8.08 2.45
N SER A 3 -0.49 -8.23 2.16
CA SER A 3 0.45 -9.06 2.91
C SER A 3 1.82 -8.41 2.92
N LEU A 4 2.51 -8.50 4.06
CA LEU A 4 3.85 -7.97 4.22
C LEU A 4 4.89 -9.06 3.93
N GLU A 5 5.77 -8.81 2.97
CA GLU A 5 6.90 -9.69 2.67
C GLU A 5 8.21 -9.04 3.13
N LYS A 6 9.00 -9.81 3.88
CA LYS A 6 10.38 -9.46 4.25
C LYS A 6 11.35 -10.01 3.20
N ARG A 7 12.24 -9.17 2.69
CA ARG A 7 13.32 -9.53 1.77
C ARG A 7 14.61 -9.76 2.54
N TYR A 8 15.52 -10.53 1.96
CA TYR A 8 16.81 -10.94 2.53
C TYR A 8 17.71 -9.78 3.02
N ASP A 9 17.47 -8.55 2.56
CA ASP A 9 18.27 -7.36 2.92
C ASP A 9 17.64 -6.50 4.05
N GLY A 10 16.66 -7.05 4.79
CA GLY A 10 15.90 -6.30 5.79
C GLY A 10 14.92 -5.28 5.18
N ARG A 11 14.65 -5.41 3.87
CA ARG A 11 13.67 -4.60 3.16
C ARG A 11 12.30 -5.22 3.26
N TYR A 12 11.28 -4.39 3.39
CA TYR A 12 9.89 -4.82 3.38
C TYR A 12 9.21 -4.41 2.08
N ARG A 13 8.25 -5.21 1.63
CA ARG A 13 7.29 -4.84 0.58
C ARG A 13 5.90 -5.29 1.01
N ILE A 14 4.90 -4.51 0.65
CA ILE A 14 3.50 -4.87 0.81
C ILE A 14 2.99 -5.36 -0.54
N VAL A 15 2.35 -6.52 -0.57
CA VAL A 15 1.75 -7.09 -1.77
C VAL A 15 0.25 -7.17 -1.55
N PHE A 16 -0.54 -6.72 -2.53
CA PHE A 16 -2.00 -6.64 -2.40
C PHE A 16 -2.66 -6.85 -3.75
N CYS A 17 -3.92 -7.26 -3.73
CA CYS A 17 -4.73 -7.35 -4.94
C CYS A 17 -5.62 -6.11 -5.06
N TRP A 18 -5.60 -5.48 -6.24
CA TRP A 18 -6.37 -4.28 -6.55
C TRP A 18 -7.02 -4.42 -7.92
N GLN A 19 -8.35 -4.31 -8.00
CA GLN A 19 -9.13 -4.48 -9.25
C GLN A 19 -8.81 -5.77 -10.01
N GLY A 20 -8.60 -6.89 -9.29
CA GLY A 20 -8.23 -8.17 -9.90
C GLY A 20 -6.75 -8.27 -10.32
N GLU A 21 -5.96 -7.21 -10.19
CA GLU A 21 -4.52 -7.24 -10.46
C GLU A 21 -3.71 -7.32 -9.18
N ARG A 22 -2.68 -8.17 -9.17
CA ARG A 22 -1.72 -8.23 -8.06
C ARG A 22 -0.71 -7.09 -8.19
N ARG A 23 -0.68 -6.21 -7.19
CA ARG A 23 0.22 -5.06 -7.10
C ARG A 23 1.15 -5.21 -5.90
N TYR A 24 2.24 -4.46 -5.90
CA TYR A 24 3.15 -4.40 -4.77
C TYR A 24 3.64 -2.97 -4.54
N HIS A 25 3.96 -2.68 -3.28
CA HIS A 25 4.55 -1.44 -2.84
C HIS A 25 5.82 -1.73 -2.03
N SER A 26 6.96 -1.23 -2.48
CA SER A 26 8.24 -1.43 -1.81
C SER A 26 8.42 -0.39 -0.71
N LEU A 27 8.56 -0.84 0.54
CA LEU A 27 8.77 0.03 1.70
C LEU A 27 10.26 0.34 1.95
N GLY A 28 11.18 -0.49 1.43
CA GLY A 28 12.61 -0.32 1.68
C GLY A 28 13.05 -0.88 3.05
N LYS A 29 14.22 -0.44 3.55
CA LYS A 29 14.72 -0.87 4.87
C LYS A 29 14.05 -0.03 5.95
N MET A 30 13.26 -0.67 6.79
CA MET A 30 12.58 -0.04 7.93
C MET A 30 12.32 -1.09 9.01
N PRO A 31 12.08 -0.69 10.27
CA PRO A 31 11.74 -1.63 11.33
C PRO A 31 10.40 -2.33 11.04
N GLU A 32 10.29 -3.59 11.45
CA GLU A 32 9.10 -4.42 11.21
C GLU A 32 7.81 -3.78 11.73
N ARG A 33 7.90 -3.09 12.87
CA ARG A 33 6.77 -2.37 13.47
C ARG A 33 6.22 -1.29 12.53
N GLU A 34 7.09 -0.50 11.91
CA GLU A 34 6.69 0.52 10.94
C GLU A 34 6.14 -0.13 9.67
N ALA A 35 6.79 -1.18 9.19
CA ALA A 35 6.33 -1.92 8.02
C ALA A 35 4.91 -2.48 8.22
N ARG A 36 4.61 -2.94 9.44
CA ARG A 36 3.27 -3.41 9.82
C ARG A 36 2.27 -2.27 9.97
N SER A 37 2.66 -1.12 10.50
CA SER A 37 1.80 0.07 10.48
C SER A 37 1.49 0.57 9.06
N CYS A 38 2.45 0.48 8.12
CA CYS A 38 2.21 0.77 6.71
C CYS A 38 1.23 -0.23 6.08
N LEU A 39 1.35 -1.52 6.43
CA LEU A 39 0.41 -2.55 5.98
C LEU A 39 -1.01 -2.21 6.43
N ASP A 40 -1.20 -1.91 7.72
CA ASP A 40 -2.50 -1.64 8.32
C ASP A 40 -3.20 -0.45 7.65
N ARG A 41 -2.47 0.66 7.48
CA ARG A 41 -2.96 1.85 6.73
C ARG A 41 -3.32 1.54 5.29
N LEU A 42 -2.52 0.73 4.60
CA LEU A 42 -2.81 0.34 3.22
C LEU A 42 -4.06 -0.53 3.14
N GLU A 43 -4.22 -1.50 4.06
CA GLU A 43 -5.41 -2.33 4.11
C GLU A 43 -6.68 -1.52 4.39
N GLU A 44 -6.60 -0.56 5.30
CA GLU A 44 -7.71 0.35 5.58
C GLU A 44 -8.06 1.20 4.34
N SER A 45 -7.05 1.73 3.66
CA SER A 45 -7.22 2.49 2.42
C SER A 45 -7.87 1.66 1.32
N LEU A 46 -7.42 0.40 1.15
CA LEU A 46 -8.02 -0.52 0.19
C LEU A 46 -9.50 -0.77 0.48
N ARG A 47 -9.89 -0.86 1.76
CA ARG A 47 -11.30 -0.98 2.16
C ARG A 47 -12.10 0.27 1.82
N PHE A 48 -11.52 1.47 2.00
CA PHE A 48 -12.19 2.70 1.62
C PHE A 48 -12.39 2.81 0.10
N VAL A 49 -11.40 2.41 -0.69
CA VAL A 49 -11.54 2.42 -2.15
C VAL A 49 -12.55 1.35 -2.61
N ASP A 50 -12.56 0.16 -2.00
CA ASP A 50 -13.57 -0.89 -2.26
C ASP A 50 -15.00 -0.39 -1.96
N ARG A 51 -15.16 0.42 -0.91
CA ARG A 51 -16.43 1.09 -0.56
C ARG A 51 -16.75 2.31 -1.43
N GLY A 52 -15.88 2.69 -2.37
CA GLY A 52 -16.05 3.87 -3.22
C GLY A 52 -15.87 5.21 -2.49
N LEU A 53 -15.26 5.19 -1.30
CA LEU A 53 -15.03 6.39 -0.45
C LEU A 53 -13.70 7.10 -0.77
N LEU A 54 -12.81 6.45 -1.51
CA LEU A 54 -11.50 6.98 -1.90
C LEU A 54 -11.32 6.78 -3.41
N GLU A 55 -11.00 7.85 -4.15
CA GLU A 55 -10.70 7.76 -5.58
C GLU A 55 -9.19 7.57 -5.77
N VAL A 56 -8.78 6.41 -6.30
CA VAL A 56 -7.37 6.20 -6.68
C VAL A 56 -7.17 6.84 -8.05
N ARG A 57 -6.74 8.11 -8.04
CA ARG A 57 -6.34 8.79 -9.28
C ARG A 57 -5.18 8.03 -9.92
N ARG A 58 -5.45 7.49 -11.11
CA ARG A 58 -4.52 6.68 -11.90
C ARG A 58 -3.49 7.58 -12.59
N THR A 59 -2.65 8.26 -11.83
CA THR A 59 -1.45 8.90 -12.39
C THR A 59 -0.43 7.81 -12.62
N LEU A 60 -0.40 7.30 -13.86
CA LEU A 60 0.63 6.46 -14.42
C LEU A 60 1.99 7.19 -14.36
N THR A 61 2.68 7.13 -13.23
CA THR A 61 4.14 7.32 -13.15
C THR A 61 4.64 6.77 -11.82
N SER A 62 5.84 6.21 -11.84
CA SER A 62 6.50 5.41 -10.82
C SER A 62 6.84 6.13 -9.49
N ALA A 63 5.89 6.79 -8.83
CA ALA A 63 6.11 7.36 -7.51
C ALA A 63 4.77 7.64 -6.80
N GLY A 64 4.62 7.10 -5.60
CA GLY A 64 3.72 7.63 -4.58
C GLY A 64 2.23 7.33 -4.77
N PHE A 65 1.71 6.44 -3.91
CA PHE A 65 0.33 6.55 -3.47
C PHE A 65 0.19 7.90 -2.76
N SER A 66 -0.40 8.90 -3.41
CA SER A 66 -0.79 10.15 -2.75
C SER A 66 -2.22 10.00 -2.26
N PHE A 67 -2.38 10.01 -0.94
CA PHE A 67 -3.67 10.14 -0.27
C PHE A 67 -4.26 11.52 -0.57
N PRO A 68 -5.56 11.65 -0.88
CA PRO A 68 -6.22 12.95 -0.93
C PRO A 68 -6.22 13.55 0.48
N ALA A 69 -5.67 14.75 0.63
CA ALA A 69 -5.87 15.57 1.81
C ALA A 69 -7.31 16.10 1.78
N GLU A 70 -8.10 15.73 2.78
CA GLU A 70 -9.43 16.32 3.02
C GLU A 70 -9.29 17.84 3.25
N SER A 71 -10.26 18.61 2.71
CA SER A 71 -10.40 20.06 2.89
C SER A 71 -11.31 20.41 4.06
#